data_AF-A0A2S6N9A0-F1
#
_entry.id   AF-A0A2S6N9A0-F1
#
_cell.length_a   1.000
_cell.length_b   1.000
_cell.length_c   1.000
_cell.angle_alpha   90.00
_cell.angle_beta   90.00
_cell.angle_gamma   90.00
#
_symmetry.space_group_name_H-M   'P 1'
#
loop_
_entity.id
_entity.type
_entity.pdbx_description
1 polymer ?
#
loop_
_entity_poly.entity_id
_entity_poly.type
_entity_poly.pdbx_seq_one_letter_code
_entity_poly.pdbx_strand_id
1 'polypeptide(L)' 'MKEIAAINLRYALAEVSTHGDKDAIRRALDHVREAESFLQIALMDMGEYSTEPTIAMAAE' A
#
# COMPACT_ATOMS: atom_id res chain seq x y z
N MET A 1 3.93 -12.61 -0.72
CA MET A 1 3.84 -11.18 -0.37
C MET A 1 3.20 -10.32 -1.46
N LYS A 2 3.73 -10.28 -2.69
CA LYS A 2 3.19 -9.45 -3.80
C LYS A 2 1.71 -9.70 -4.11
N GLU A 3 1.27 -10.96 -4.09
CA GLU A 3 -0.14 -11.32 -4.31
C GLU A 3 -1.08 -10.80 -3.22
N ILE A 4 -0.64 -10.81 -1.96
CA ILE A 4 -1.41 -10.31 -0.82
C ILE A 4 -1.55 -8.78 -0.92
N ALA A 5 -0.49 -8.09 -1.30
CA ALA A 5 -0.55 -6.65 -1.58
C ALA A 5 -1.55 -6.33 -2.70
N ALA A 6 -1.55 -7.10 -3.79
CA ALA A 6 -2.49 -6.92 -4.89
C ALA A 6 -3.95 -7.18 -4.48
N ILE A 7 -4.19 -8.14 -3.57
CA ILE A 7 -5.52 -8.38 -2.99
C ILE A 7 -5.99 -7.16 -2.20
N ASN A 8 -5.15 -6.63 -1.32
CA ASN A 8 -5.49 -5.46 -0.52
C ASN A 8 -5.78 -4.22 -1.39
N LEU A 9 -4.99 -3.98 -2.45
CA LEU A 9 -5.27 -2.88 -3.39
C LEU A 9 -6.61 -3.04 -4.11
N ARG A 10 -7.03 -4.28 -4.44
CA ARG A 10 -8.36 -4.52 -5.02
C ARG A 10 -9.48 -4.21 -4.03
N TYR A 11 -9.33 -4.55 -2.76
CA TYR A 11 -10.31 -4.18 -1.74
C TYR A 11 -10.38 -2.67 -1.54
N ALA A 12 -9.24 -1.99 -1.51
CA ALA A 12 -9.21 -0.53 -1.44
C ALA A 12 -9.98 0.12 -2.61
N LEU A 13 -9.75 -0.37 -3.84
CA LEU A 13 -10.46 0.10 -5.02
C LEU A 13 -11.97 -0.19 -4.92
N ALA A 14 -12.35 -1.37 -4.44
CA ALA A 14 -13.75 -1.75 -4.28
C ALA A 14 -14.49 -0.83 -3.29
N GLU A 15 -13.86 -0.48 -2.17
CA GLU A 15 -14.43 0.45 -1.18
C GLU A 15 -14.73 1.83 -1.79
N VAL A 16 -13.74 2.41 -2.49
CA VAL A 16 -13.90 3.72 -3.13
C VAL A 16 -14.91 3.67 -4.27
N SER A 17 -14.91 2.60 -5.08
CA SER A 17 -15.77 2.50 -6.27
C SER A 17 -17.23 2.20 -5.94
N THR A 18 -17.48 1.48 -4.83
CA THR A 18 -18.83 1.00 -4.48
C THR A 18 -19.55 1.96 -3.53
N HIS A 19 -18.84 2.47 -2.53
CA HIS A 19 -19.44 3.27 -1.46
C HIS A 19 -19.08 4.74 -1.59
N GLY A 20 -17.79 5.06 -1.79
CA GLY A 20 -17.30 6.43 -2.02
C GLY A 20 -17.51 7.41 -0.86
N ASP A 21 -18.02 6.96 0.29
CA ASP A 21 -18.22 7.77 1.48
C ASP A 21 -16.95 7.89 2.34
N LYS A 22 -17.01 8.74 3.36
CA LYS A 22 -15.88 9.01 4.27
C LYS A 22 -15.34 7.74 4.96
N ASP A 23 -16.21 6.83 5.34
CA ASP A 23 -15.81 5.61 6.05
C ASP A 23 -15.25 4.56 5.09
N ALA A 24 -15.77 4.50 3.86
CA ALA A 24 -15.20 3.72 2.78
C ALA A 24 -13.80 4.20 2.40
N ILE A 25 -13.57 5.52 2.33
CA ILE A 25 -12.23 6.08 2.11
C ILE A 25 -11.27 5.68 3.24
N ARG A 26 -11.73 5.67 4.51
CA ARG A 26 -10.91 5.21 5.64
C ARG A 26 -10.53 3.74 5.52
N ARG A 27 -11.51 2.86 5.23
CA ARG A 27 -11.24 1.42 5.01
C ARG A 27 -10.30 1.19 3.82
N ALA A 28 -10.48 1.95 2.74
CA ALA A 28 -9.59 1.88 1.59
C ALA A 28 -8.15 2.26 1.95
N LEU A 29 -7.95 3.29 2.77
CA LEU A 29 -6.61 3.68 3.26
C LEU A 29 -5.98 2.59 4.14
N ASP A 30 -6.77 1.89 4.96
CA ASP A 30 -6.27 0.80 5.79
C ASP A 30 -5.79 -0.37 4.92
N HIS A 31 -6.56 -0.75 3.89
CA HIS A 31 -6.12 -1.73 2.90
C HIS A 31 -4.84 -1.31 2.16
N VAL A 32 -4.71 -0.03 1.80
CA VAL A 32 -3.48 0.48 1.15
C VAL A 32 -2.26 0.35 2.07
N ARG A 33 -2.40 0.67 3.37
CA ARG A 33 -1.31 0.52 4.36
C ARG A 33 -0.89 -0.94 4.56
N GLU A 34 -1.86 -1.85 4.57
CA GLU A 34 -1.54 -3.28 4.60
C GLU A 34 -0.80 -3.73 3.34
N ALA A 35 -1.27 -3.31 2.16
CA ALA A 35 -0.60 -3.61 0.90
C ALA A 35 0.84 -3.08 0.89
N GLU A 36 1.06 -1.85 1.35
CA GLU A 36 2.38 -1.26 1.52
C GLU A 36 3.27 -2.15 2.38
N SER A 37 2.80 -2.56 3.56
CA SER A 37 3.58 -3.41 4.48
C SER A 37 4.04 -4.71 3.81
N PHE A 38 3.17 -5.36 3.03
CA PHE A 38 3.55 -6.57 2.28
C PHE A 38 4.53 -6.29 1.14
N LEU A 39 4.44 -5.13 0.48
CA LEU A 39 5.40 -4.73 -0.55
C LEU A 39 6.76 -4.40 0.06
N GLN A 40 6.80 -3.74 1.22
CA GLN A 40 8.04 -3.49 1.95
C GLN A 40 8.75 -4.80 2.30
N ILE A 41 8.02 -5.80 2.81
CA ILE A 41 8.60 -7.13 3.06
C ILE A 41 9.08 -7.79 1.76
N ALA A 42 8.30 -7.69 0.68
CA ALA A 42 8.72 -8.24 -0.61
C ALA A 42 10.00 -7.58 -1.16
N LEU A 43 10.17 -6.27 -0.94
CA LEU A 43 11.38 -5.54 -1.31
C LEU A 43 12.56 -5.94 -0.41
N MET A 44 12.33 -6.18 0.89
CA MET A 44 13.37 -6.65 1.81
C MET A 44 13.91 -8.01 1.36
N ASP A 45 13.01 -8.93 0.99
CA ASP A 45 13.38 -10.27 0.47
C ASP A 45 14.18 -10.20 -0.83
N MET A 46 13.98 -9.15 -1.63
CA MET A 46 14.71 -8.91 -2.88
C MET A 46 16.05 -8.19 -2.68
N GLY A 47 16.36 -7.73 -1.46
CA GLY A 47 17.53 -6.90 -1.18
C GLY A 47 17.40 -5.45 -1.69
N GLU A 48 16.19 -5.03 -2.06
CA GLU A 48 15.88 -3.74 -2.68
C GLU A 48 15.20 -2.77 -1.70
N TYR A 49 15.07 -3.14 -0.42
CA TYR A 49 14.44 -2.28 0.58
C TYR A 49 15.45 -1.31 1.19
N SER A 50 15.34 -0.03 0.82
CA SER A 50 15.96 1.07 1.54
C SER A 50 14.99 1.63 2.58
N THR A 51 15.46 1.86 3.81
CA THR A 51 14.70 2.56 4.85
C THR A 51 14.77 4.08 4.73
N GLU A 52 15.44 4.60 3.68
CA GLU A 52 15.50 6.03 3.45
C GLU A 52 14.09 6.56 3.12
N PRO A 53 13.60 7.58 3.84
CA PRO A 53 12.32 8.16 3.53
C PRO A 53 12.37 8.74 2.11
N THR A 54 11.36 8.42 1.29
CA THR A 54 11.25 8.85 -0.12
C THR A 54 11.39 10.38 -0.31
N ILE A 55 11.07 11.16 0.72
CA ILE A 55 11.26 12.62 0.74
C ILE A 55 12.74 13.01 0.63
N ALA A 56 13.66 12.22 1.18
CA ALA A 56 15.10 12.46 1.08
C ALA A 56 15.65 12.18 -0.32
N MET A 57 15.10 11.20 -1.04
CA MET A 57 15.51 10.83 -2.39
C MET A 57 15.02 11.79 -3.49
N ALA A 58 13.97 12.56 -3.22
CA ALA A 58 13.40 13.52 -4.19
C ALA A 58 14.11 14.89 -4.19
N ALA A 59 15.12 15.08 -3.34
CA ALA A 59 15.86 16.32 -3.17
C ALA A 59 17.25 16.33 -3.85
N GLU A 60 17.60 15.26 -4.59
CA GLU A 60 18.79 15.18 -5.46
C GLU A 60 18.48 15.54 -6.92
#